data_AF-A0A424J426-F1
#
_entry.id   AF-A0A424J426-F1
#
_cell.length_a   1.000
_cell.length_b   1.000
_cell.length_c   1.000
_cell.angle_alpha   90.00
_cell.angle_beta   90.00
_cell.angle_gamma   90.00
#
_symmetry.space_group_name_H-M   'P 1'
#
loop_
_entity.id
_entity.type
_entity.pdbx_description
1 polymer ?
#
loop_
_entity_poly.entity_id
_entity_poly.type
_entity_poly.pdbx_seq_one_letter_code
_entity_poly.pdbx_strand_id
1 'polypeptide(L)' 'MKIIHFTDTHFIPQGETLYGRDPAVALERCIEDINQHHADAARCVITGDLTHWGETEAFDH' A
#
# COMPACT_ATOMS: atom_id res chain seq x y z
N MET A 1 9.13 17.14 -13.50
CA MET A 1 8.20 16.00 -13.41
C MET A 1 8.60 15.18 -12.19
N LYS A 2 7.67 14.95 -11.26
CA LYS A 2 7.90 14.20 -10.01
C LYS A 2 7.09 12.90 -10.05
N ILE A 3 7.71 11.79 -9.64
CA ILE A 3 7.07 10.48 -9.52
C ILE A 3 7.32 9.99 -8.10
N ILE A 4 6.31 9.37 -7.49
CA ILE A 4 6.44 8.63 -6.25
C ILE A 4 6.40 7.14 -6.59
N HIS A 5 7.36 6.39 -6.07
CA HIS A 5 7.51 4.97 -6.34
C HIS A 5 7.72 4.23 -5.02
N PHE A 6 6.85 3.28 -4.75
CA PHE A 6 6.94 2.36 -3.62
C PHE A 6 6.58 0.94 -4.06
N THR A 7 6.77 -0.03 -3.18
CA THR A 7 6.67 -1.46 -3.50
C THR A 7 6.38 -2.25 -2.24
N ASP A 8 6.07 -3.54 -2.36
CA ASP A 8 6.04 -4.48 -1.24
C ASP A 8 5.03 -4.08 -0.16
N THR A 9 3.79 -3.84 -0.56
CA THR A 9 2.72 -3.49 0.37
C THR A 9 2.23 -4.68 1.18
N HIS A 10 2.37 -5.90 0.64
CA HIS A 10 2.08 -7.18 1.29
C HIS A 10 0.75 -7.20 2.07
N PHE A 11 -0.31 -6.56 1.54
CA PHE A 11 -1.61 -6.56 2.21
C PHE A 11 -2.24 -7.97 2.20
N ILE A 12 -3.08 -8.22 3.20
CA ILE A 12 -3.70 -9.53 3.52
C ILE A 12 -5.21 -9.31 3.70
N PRO A 13 -6.04 -10.35 3.78
CA PRO A 13 -7.48 -10.17 3.99
C PRO A 13 -7.81 -9.29 5.20
N GLN A 14 -8.89 -8.51 5.09
CA GLN A 14 -9.29 -7.57 6.14
C GLN A 14 -9.56 -8.28 7.47
N GLY A 15 -9.11 -7.68 8.57
CA GLY A 15 -9.29 -8.23 9.93
C GLY A 15 -8.23 -9.26 10.34
N GLU A 16 -7.28 -9.58 9.46
CA GLU A 16 -6.13 -10.43 9.77
C GLU A 16 -4.88 -9.63 10.13
N THR A 17 -3.82 -10.34 10.56
CA THR A 17 -2.50 -9.72 10.80
C THR A 17 -1.38 -10.55 10.18
N LEU A 18 -0.43 -9.86 9.57
CA LEU A 18 0.81 -10.40 9.05
C LEU A 18 1.91 -10.20 10.09
N TYR A 19 2.42 -11.29 10.66
CA TYR A 19 3.44 -11.27 11.73
C TYR A 19 3.07 -10.33 12.90
N GLY A 20 1.77 -10.28 13.26
CA GLY A 20 1.24 -9.46 14.35
C GLY A 20 1.00 -7.99 14.02
N ARG A 21 1.02 -7.60 12.72
CA ARG A 21 0.70 -6.24 12.25
C ARG A 21 -0.26 -6.29 11.07
N ASP A 22 -1.02 -5.22 10.87
CA ASP A 22 -1.82 -5.05 9.66
C ASP A 22 -1.04 -4.18 8.64
N PRO A 23 -0.60 -4.74 7.49
CA PRO A 23 0.09 -3.98 6.45
C PRO A 23 -0.77 -2.88 5.81
N ALA A 24 -2.10 -3.02 5.79
CA ALA A 24 -3.01 -2.04 5.21
C ALA A 24 -2.91 -0.69 5.94
N VAL A 25 -2.81 -0.72 7.28
CA VAL A 25 -2.61 0.49 8.11
C VAL A 25 -1.33 1.26 7.74
N ALA A 26 -0.27 0.55 7.38
CA ALA A 26 0.97 1.20 6.95
C ALA A 26 0.82 1.83 5.55
N LEU A 27 0.15 1.13 4.64
CA LEU A 27 -0.14 1.64 3.30
C LEU A 27 -1.05 2.87 3.34
N GLU A 28 -2.11 2.85 4.15
CA GLU A 28 -3.01 3.99 4.38
C GLU A 28 -2.23 5.24 4.81
N ARG A 29 -1.37 5.09 5.83
CA ARG A 29 -0.52 6.19 6.31
C ARG A 29 0.43 6.71 5.23
N CYS A 30 0.99 5.82 4.41
CA CYS A 30 1.83 6.20 3.29
C CYS A 30 1.04 7.05 2.27
N ILE A 31 -0.17 6.63 1.92
CA ILE A 31 -1.05 7.35 1.00
C ILE A 31 -1.48 8.69 1.59
N GLU A 32 -1.81 8.76 2.88
CA GLU A 32 -2.15 10.00 3.59
C GLU A 32 -0.99 11.00 3.53
N ASP A 33 0.24 10.58 3.85
CA ASP A 33 1.41 11.45 3.81
C ASP A 33 1.70 11.96 2.39
N ILE A 34 1.63 11.07 1.40
CA ILE A 34 1.78 11.42 -0.02
C ILE A 34 0.75 12.48 -0.41
N ASN A 35 -0.52 12.28 -0.07
CA ASN A 35 -1.60 13.20 -0.39
C ASN A 35 -1.40 14.56 0.31
N GLN A 36 -0.89 14.57 1.54
CA GLN A 36 -0.67 15.78 2.31
C GLN A 36 0.51 16.61 1.78
N HIS A 37 1.60 15.97 1.37
CA HIS A 37 2.88 16.65 1.11
C HIS A 37 3.31 16.70 -0.36
N HIS A 38 2.68 15.91 -1.24
CA HIS A 38 3.16 15.69 -2.59
C HIS A 38 2.09 15.86 -3.67
N ALA A 39 1.22 16.86 -3.52
CA ALA A 39 0.19 17.21 -4.50
C ALA A 39 0.75 17.55 -5.92
N ASP A 40 2.05 17.84 -6.04
CA ASP A 40 2.75 18.10 -7.30
C ASP A 40 3.25 16.83 -8.01
N ALA A 41 3.10 15.65 -7.39
CA ALA A 41 3.49 14.39 -8.00
C ALA A 41 2.64 14.13 -9.25
N ALA A 42 3.30 13.84 -10.36
CA ALA A 42 2.61 13.51 -11.60
C ALA A 42 1.98 12.11 -11.50
N ARG A 43 2.66 11.14 -10.87
CA ARG A 43 2.21 9.74 -10.77
C ARG A 43 2.72 9.08 -9.49
N CYS A 44 1.96 8.11 -9.00
CA CYS A 44 2.40 7.10 -8.03
C CYS A 44 2.49 5.75 -8.75
N VAL A 45 3.57 5.00 -8.49
CA VAL A 45 3.80 3.68 -9.08
C VAL A 45 4.06 2.68 -7.96
N ILE A 46 3.38 1.54 -8.01
CA ILE A 46 3.59 0.40 -7.10
C ILE A 46 4.09 -0.77 -7.94
N THR A 47 5.26 -1.33 -7.60
CA THR A 47 5.98 -2.25 -8.52
C THR A 47 5.96 -3.73 -8.15
N GLY A 48 5.12 -4.18 -7.23
CA GLY A 48 5.00 -5.61 -6.96
C GLY A 48 4.69 -5.89 -5.50
N ASP A 49 4.55 -7.19 -5.22
CA ASP A 49 4.23 -7.74 -3.91
C ASP A 49 3.09 -6.96 -3.23
N LEU A 50 2.02 -6.81 -4.01
CA LEU A 50 0.82 -6.11 -3.59
C LEU A 50 0.22 -6.81 -2.37
N THR A 51 -0.09 -8.10 -2.53
CA THR A 51 -0.55 -9.00 -1.47
C THR A 51 0.55 -9.94 -1.03
N HIS A 52 0.46 -10.46 0.20
CA HIS A 52 1.48 -11.39 0.72
C HIS A 52 1.37 -12.80 0.12
N TRP A 53 0.15 -13.36 0.00
CA TRP A 53 -0.04 -14.71 -0.55
C TRP A 53 -0.89 -14.77 -1.83
N GLY A 54 -1.33 -13.64 -2.37
CA GLY A 54 -2.16 -13.64 -3.58
C GLY A 54 -3.63 -14.01 -3.34
N GLU A 55 -4.12 -13.91 -2.10
CA GLU A 55 -5.53 -14.16 -1.78
C GLU A 55 -6.42 -13.16 -2.53
N THR A 56 -7.57 -13.62 -3.01
CA THR A 56 -8.48 -12.74 -3.75
C THR A 56 -9.09 -11.71 -2.80
N GLU A 57 -9.43 -12.13 -1.60
CA GLU A 57 -9.98 -11.32 -0.51
C GLU A 57 -9.01 -10.23 -0.04
N ALA A 58 -7.70 -10.45 -0.24
CA ALA A 58 -6.70 -9.43 0.03
C ALA A 58 -6.76 -8.28 -0.99
N PHE A 59 -7.52 -8.36 -2.08
CA PHE A 59 -7.75 -7.24 -2.99
C PHE A 59 -9.05 -6.46 -2.73
N ASP A 60 -9.82 -6.84 -1.70
CA ASP A 60 -11.11 -6.22 -1.36
C ASP A 60 -10.99 -5.00 -0.41
N HIS A 61 -9.77 -4.47 -0.19
CA HIS A 61 -9.53 -3.26 0.63
C HIS A 61 -10.12 -1.98 0.04
#